data_AF-A0A226I5G6-F1
#
_entry.id   AF-A0A226I5G6-F1
#
_cell.length_a   1.000
_cell.length_b   1.000
_cell.length_c   1.000
_cell.angle_alpha   90.00
_cell.angle_beta   90.00
_cell.angle_gamma   90.00
#
_symmetry.space_group_name_H-M   'P 1'
#
loop_
_entity.id
_entity.type
_entity.pdbx_description
1 polymer ?
#
loop_
_entity_poly.entity_id
_entity_poly.type
_entity_poly.pdbx_seq_one_letter_code
_entity_poly.pdbx_strand_id
1 'polypeptide(L)'
;MTVEQELEVDAYILVNSKLKVTSRGYRALKILLEHGNLLYWYLGKDDTLDLAKVLIYLKFRYEHVSGGLQLRENSKLDFYYLVMYRKRIIVKARYDQKYSRVGKAELDENKIGWAEKIIINSKKKNE
;
A
#
# COMPACT_ATOMS: atom_id res chain seq x y z
N MET A 1 -2.68 18.69 10.45
CA MET A 1 -1.66 18.24 9.48
C MET A 1 -1.03 19.48 8.86
N THR A 2 0.25 19.49 8.48
CA THR A 2 0.79 20.61 7.71
C THR A 2 0.40 20.50 6.23
N VAL A 3 0.37 21.62 5.51
CA VAL A 3 0.06 21.64 4.06
C VAL A 3 1.00 20.71 3.27
N GLU A 4 2.29 20.72 3.61
CA GLU A 4 3.29 19.86 2.99
C GLU A 4 3.01 18.36 3.22
N GLN A 5 2.59 17.99 4.42
CA GLN A 5 2.18 16.62 4.73
C GLN A 5 0.93 16.21 3.96
N GLU A 6 -0.02 17.12 3.72
CA GLU A 6 -1.21 16.81 2.91
C GLU A 6 -0.83 16.54 1.46
N LEU A 7 0.05 17.37 0.89
CA LEU A 7 0.57 17.16 -0.45
C LEU A 7 1.36 15.86 -0.57
N GLU A 8 2.14 15.49 0.46
CA GLU A 8 2.86 14.22 0.51
C GLU A 8 1.89 13.03 0.51
N VAL A 9 0.80 13.11 1.29
CA VAL A 9 -0.26 12.09 1.32
C VAL A 9 -0.91 11.95 -0.04
N ASP A 10 -1.31 13.06 -0.65
CA ASP A 10 -2.00 13.06 -1.94
C ASP A 10 -1.10 12.47 -3.04
N ALA A 11 0.17 12.88 -3.08
CA ALA A 11 1.15 12.31 -4.00
C ALA A 11 1.34 10.80 -3.79
N TYR A 12 1.43 10.35 -2.53
CA TYR A 12 1.58 8.94 -2.21
C TYR A 12 0.37 8.13 -2.69
N ILE A 13 -0.86 8.62 -2.45
CA ILE A 13 -2.10 7.97 -2.89
C ILE A 13 -2.15 7.88 -4.41
N LEU A 14 -1.85 8.97 -5.12
CA LEU A 14 -1.86 9.00 -6.58
C LEU A 14 -0.87 8.01 -7.18
N VAL A 15 0.37 7.96 -6.66
CA VAL A 15 1.41 7.01 -7.12
C VAL A 15 1.01 5.55 -6.83
N ASN A 16 0.46 5.27 -5.65
CA ASN A 16 0.14 3.90 -5.25
C ASN A 16 -1.23 3.40 -5.78
N SER A 17 -2.05 4.29 -6.36
CA SER A 17 -3.35 3.95 -6.95
C SER A 17 -3.27 2.99 -8.13
N LYS A 18 -2.09 2.89 -8.78
CA LYS A 18 -1.86 2.15 -10.04
C LYS A 18 -2.71 2.63 -11.22
N LEU A 19 -3.35 3.79 -11.10
CA LEU A 19 -4.10 4.40 -12.19
C LEU A 19 -3.14 5.10 -13.16
N LYS A 20 -3.41 5.01 -14.46
CA LYS A 20 -2.63 5.76 -15.46
C LYS A 20 -2.90 7.25 -15.28
N VAL A 21 -1.86 8.09 -15.31
CA VAL A 21 -1.99 9.56 -15.12
C VAL A 21 -2.95 10.22 -16.13
N THR A 22 -3.06 9.64 -17.33
CA THR A 22 -3.97 10.10 -18.39
C THR A 22 -5.41 9.59 -18.25
N SER A 23 -5.66 8.64 -17.33
CA SER A 23 -6.98 8.02 -17.17
C SER A 23 -7.98 8.94 -16.47
N ARG A 24 -9.27 8.73 -16.77
CA ARG A 24 -10.37 9.44 -16.12
C ARG A 24 -10.42 9.17 -14.61
N GLY A 25 -10.15 7.93 -14.20
CA GLY A 25 -10.07 7.55 -12.79
C GLY A 25 -8.96 8.27 -12.02
N TYR A 26 -7.79 8.47 -12.63
CA TYR A 26 -6.70 9.23 -11.99
C TYR A 26 -7.09 10.69 -11.75
N ARG A 27 -7.74 11.34 -12.73
CA ARG A 27 -8.24 12.71 -12.60
C ARG A 27 -9.33 12.81 -11.54
N ALA A 28 -10.24 11.85 -11.49
CA ALA A 28 -11.28 11.80 -10.47
C ALA A 28 -10.72 11.57 -9.06
N LEU A 29 -9.69 10.72 -8.91
CA LEU A 29 -8.99 10.55 -7.64
C LEU A 29 -8.34 11.85 -7.19
N LYS A 30 -7.70 12.57 -8.11
CA LYS A 30 -7.10 13.87 -7.83
C LYS A 30 -8.15 14.88 -7.33
N ILE A 31 -9.29 14.98 -8.01
CA ILE A 31 -10.42 15.84 -7.60
C ILE A 31 -10.95 15.45 -6.22
N LEU A 32 -11.11 14.16 -5.96
CA LEU A 32 -11.55 13.67 -4.65
C LEU A 32 -10.59 14.10 -3.53
N LEU A 33 -9.27 14.06 -3.77
CA LEU A 33 -8.25 14.47 -2.80
C LEU A 33 -8.22 15.99 -2.60
N GLU A 34 -8.38 16.76 -3.68
CA GLU A 34 -8.34 18.23 -3.64
C GLU A 34 -9.59 18.83 -2.98
N HIS A 35 -10.78 18.28 -3.28
CA HIS A 35 -12.05 18.84 -2.83
C HIS A 35 -12.70 18.07 -1.68
N GLY A 36 -12.18 16.88 -1.35
CA GLY A 36 -12.75 16.01 -0.32
C GLY A 36 -14.03 15.30 -0.74
N ASN A 37 -14.54 15.54 -1.96
CA ASN A 37 -15.71 14.86 -2.50
C ASN A 37 -15.59 14.61 -4.01
N LEU A 38 -16.33 13.60 -4.48
CA LEU A 38 -16.45 13.25 -5.88
C LEU A 38 -17.87 12.82 -6.17
N LEU A 39 -18.56 13.57 -7.04
CA LEU A 39 -19.96 13.34 -7.35
C LEU A 39 -20.12 12.40 -8.56
N TYR A 40 -21.18 11.58 -8.57
CA TYR A 40 -21.44 10.56 -9.60
C TYR A 40 -21.58 11.14 -11.01
N TRP A 41 -22.10 12.35 -11.18
CA TRP A 41 -22.18 13.00 -12.50
C TRP A 41 -20.81 13.27 -13.15
N TYR A 42 -19.72 13.35 -12.36
CA TYR A 42 -18.39 13.62 -12.89
C TYR A 42 -17.76 12.37 -13.53
N LEU A 43 -17.84 11.24 -12.84
CA LEU A 43 -17.18 9.99 -13.26
C LEU A 43 -18.17 8.91 -13.74
N GLY A 44 -19.46 9.04 -13.45
CA GLY A 44 -20.44 7.97 -13.60
C GLY A 44 -20.51 7.09 -12.34
N LYS A 45 -21.69 6.53 -12.06
CA LYS A 45 -21.93 5.75 -10.83
C LYS A 45 -21.02 4.53 -10.73
N ASP A 46 -20.98 3.70 -11.78
CA ASP A 46 -20.23 2.44 -11.77
C ASP A 46 -18.72 2.68 -11.66
N ASP A 47 -18.17 3.61 -12.45
CA ASP A 47 -16.77 4.00 -12.35
C ASP A 47 -16.41 4.61 -10.99
N THR A 48 -17.34 5.32 -10.35
CA THR A 48 -17.15 5.84 -8.98
C THR A 48 -17.07 4.69 -7.97
N LEU A 49 -17.86 3.63 -8.14
CA LEU A 49 -17.76 2.43 -7.32
C LEU A 49 -16.45 1.68 -7.57
N ASP A 50 -15.96 1.64 -8.81
CA ASP A 50 -14.65 1.07 -9.11
C ASP A 50 -13.51 1.89 -8.50
N LEU A 51 -13.62 3.22 -8.51
CA LEU A 51 -12.68 4.09 -7.80
C LEU A 51 -12.72 3.83 -6.29
N ALA A 52 -13.90 3.56 -5.72
CA ALA A 52 -14.04 3.20 -4.30
C ALA A 52 -13.26 1.92 -3.95
N LYS A 53 -13.16 0.94 -4.87
CA LYS A 53 -12.30 -0.25 -4.70
C LYS A 53 -10.82 0.11 -4.62
N VAL A 54 -10.36 1.11 -5.38
CA VAL A 54 -8.98 1.61 -5.30
C VAL A 54 -8.71 2.22 -3.91
N LEU A 55 -9.64 2.99 -3.38
CA LEU A 55 -9.53 3.56 -2.03
C LEU A 55 -9.48 2.48 -0.95
N ILE A 56 -10.33 1.44 -1.07
CA ILE A 56 -10.29 0.27 -0.18
C ILE A 56 -8.92 -0.43 -0.25
N TYR A 57 -8.40 -0.67 -1.46
CA TYR A 57 -7.10 -1.29 -1.66
C TYR A 57 -5.96 -0.49 -0.99
N LEU A 58 -6.03 0.84 -1.07
CA LEU A 58 -5.07 1.73 -0.41
C LEU A 58 -5.27 1.81 1.11
N LYS A 59 -6.41 1.35 1.65
CA LYS A 59 -6.86 1.58 3.02
C LYS A 59 -7.11 3.07 3.32
N PHE A 60 -7.52 3.82 2.31
CA PHE A 60 -7.88 5.23 2.45
C PHE A 60 -9.35 5.35 2.87
N ARG A 61 -9.63 6.16 3.90
CA ARG A 61 -10.95 6.24 4.51
C ARG A 61 -11.86 7.20 3.74
N TYR A 62 -13.03 6.71 3.36
CA TYR A 62 -14.06 7.48 2.65
C TYR A 62 -15.45 7.01 3.10
N GLU A 63 -16.49 7.71 2.63
CA GLU A 63 -17.89 7.41 2.83
C GLU A 63 -18.65 7.52 1.51
N HIS A 64 -19.68 6.69 1.36
CA HIS A 64 -20.68 6.86 0.32
C HIS A 64 -21.71 7.88 0.77
N VAL A 65 -21.96 8.86 -0.08
CA VAL A 65 -23.02 9.86 0.09
C VAL A 65 -24.02 9.73 -1.07
N SER A 66 -25.22 10.30 -0.92
CA SER A 66 -26.31 10.11 -1.90
C SER A 66 -25.89 10.47 -3.33
N GLY A 67 -24.99 11.44 -3.49
CA GLY A 67 -24.50 11.91 -4.77
C GLY A 67 -23.11 11.44 -5.18
N GLY A 68 -22.41 10.60 -4.41
CA GLY A 68 -21.02 10.27 -4.72
C GLY A 68 -20.19 9.66 -3.59
N LEU A 69 -18.90 9.98 -3.59
CA LEU A 69 -17.94 9.68 -2.54
C LEU A 69 -17.54 10.96 -1.81
N GLN A 70 -17.30 10.82 -0.52
CA GLN A 70 -16.74 11.88 0.32
C GLN A 70 -15.62 11.31 1.19
N LEU A 71 -14.55 12.06 1.36
CA LEU A 71 -13.49 11.70 2.30
C LEU A 71 -13.98 11.90 3.73
N ARG A 72 -13.65 10.96 4.63
CA ARG A 72 -13.93 11.16 6.05
C ARG A 72 -13.11 12.32 6.59
N GLU A 73 -13.63 12.94 7.63
CA GLU A 73 -12.85 13.88 8.43
C GLU A 73 -11.56 13.21 8.92
N ASN A 74 -10.44 13.95 8.90
CA ASN A 74 -9.12 13.47 9.29
C ASN A 74 -8.60 12.25 8.49
N SER A 75 -9.25 11.85 7.39
CA SER A 75 -8.85 10.68 6.57
C SER A 75 -7.40 10.75 6.08
N LYS A 76 -6.93 11.93 5.67
CA LYS A 76 -5.54 12.13 5.25
C LYS A 76 -4.56 12.02 6.43
N LEU A 77 -4.91 12.56 7.59
CA LEU A 77 -4.11 12.47 8.83
C LEU A 77 -3.98 11.01 9.30
N ASP A 78 -5.11 10.30 9.35
CA ASP A 78 -5.15 8.88 9.67
C ASP A 78 -4.29 8.07 8.71
N PHE A 79 -4.41 8.34 7.41
CA PHE A 79 -3.62 7.65 6.40
C PHE A 79 -2.12 7.92 6.54
N TYR A 80 -1.74 9.16 6.80
CA TYR A 80 -0.36 9.56 7.03
C TYR A 80 0.27 8.72 8.16
N TYR A 81 -0.36 8.65 9.33
CA TYR A 81 0.20 7.92 10.46
C TYR A 81 0.08 6.41 10.33
N LEU A 82 -1.09 5.90 9.93
CA LEU A 82 -1.39 4.47 9.96
C LEU A 82 -0.86 3.69 8.75
N VAL A 83 -0.70 4.35 7.61
CA VAL A 83 -0.30 3.70 6.34
C VAL A 83 1.07 4.16 5.89
N MET A 84 1.31 5.47 5.75
CA MET A 84 2.58 5.96 5.20
C MET A 84 3.72 5.86 6.22
N TYR A 85 3.53 6.43 7.41
CA TYR A 85 4.57 6.52 8.42
C TYR A 85 4.81 5.17 9.11
N ARG A 86 3.75 4.40 9.41
CA ARG A 86 3.89 3.03 9.92
C ARG A 86 4.68 2.13 8.96
N LYS A 87 4.58 2.32 7.64
CA LYS A 87 5.40 1.62 6.65
C LYS A 87 6.84 2.16 6.56
N ARG A 88 7.09 3.44 6.90
CA ARG A 88 8.45 4.00 6.98
C ARG A 88 9.29 3.39 8.10
N ILE A 89 8.68 2.82 9.15
CA ILE A 89 9.39 2.13 10.25
C ILE A 89 9.86 0.71 9.84
N ILE A 90 9.96 0.40 8.55
CA ILE A 90 10.81 -0.70 8.06
C ILE A 90 12.07 -0.08 7.45
N VAL A 91 12.82 0.65 8.28
CA VAL A 91 14.24 0.77 8.06
C VAL A 91 14.79 -0.63 8.39
N LYS A 92 14.93 -1.49 7.37
CA LYS A 92 16.00 -2.48 7.44
C LYS A 92 17.29 -1.67 7.45
N ALA A 93 17.68 -1.23 8.65
CA ALA A 93 19.03 -0.80 8.90
C ALA A 93 19.88 -1.97 8.42
N ARG A 94 20.65 -1.75 7.35
CA ARG A 94 21.81 -2.59 7.11
C ARG A 94 22.74 -2.33 8.29
N TYR A 95 22.56 -3.10 9.35
CA TYR A 95 23.62 -3.33 10.31
C TYR A 95 24.65 -4.19 9.60
N ASP A 96 25.54 -3.52 8.87
CA ASP A 96 26.80 -4.12 8.53
C ASP A 96 27.64 -4.20 9.80
N GLN A 97 27.99 -5.45 10.09
CA GLN A 97 29.10 -5.93 10.91
C GLN A 97 29.01 -5.95 12.45
N LYS A 98 29.16 -7.21 12.91
CA LYS A 98 30.07 -7.69 13.95
C LYS A 98 29.58 -7.72 15.41
N TYR A 99 29.40 -8.98 15.84
CA TYR A 99 29.48 -9.52 17.20
C TYR A 99 28.46 -9.04 18.23
N SER A 100 27.45 -9.89 18.50
CA SER A 100 27.27 -10.37 19.87
C SER A 100 26.63 -11.76 19.86
N ARG A 101 27.42 -12.75 20.30
CA ARG A 101 26.99 -14.10 20.63
C ARG A 101 26.30 -14.05 21.98
N VAL A 102 25.05 -14.50 22.09
CA VAL A 102 24.63 -15.40 23.18
C VAL A 102 23.27 -16.04 22.89
N GLY A 103 23.25 -17.37 22.94
CA GLY A 103 22.07 -18.22 22.72
C GLY A 103 22.44 -19.39 21.82
N LYS A 104 22.92 -20.48 22.43
CA LYS A 104 23.44 -21.70 21.79
C LYS A 104 22.59 -22.17 20.60
N ALA A 105 23.22 -22.38 19.45
CA ALA A 105 22.75 -23.33 18.47
C ALA A 105 23.94 -24.20 18.09
N GLU A 106 23.88 -25.45 18.57
CA GLU A 106 24.76 -26.51 18.12
C GLU A 106 24.68 -26.61 16.59
N LEU A 107 25.86 -26.70 15.97
CA LEU A 107 26.04 -26.99 14.56
C LEU A 107 25.43 -28.36 14.26
N ASP A 108 24.25 -28.37 13.68
CA ASP A 108 23.65 -29.56 13.08
C ASP A 108 23.81 -29.42 11.56
N GLU A 109 25.01 -29.74 11.07
CA GLU A 109 25.51 -29.56 9.69
C GLU A 109 24.78 -30.37 8.60
N ASN A 110 23.62 -30.97 8.88
CA ASN A 110 22.98 -31.92 7.95
C ASN A 110 21.50 -31.66 7.63
N LYS A 111 20.97 -30.45 7.89
CA LYS A 111 19.60 -30.11 7.49
C LYS A 111 19.58 -29.25 6.23
N ILE A 112 19.48 -29.95 5.09
CA ILE A 112 19.15 -29.40 3.77
C ILE A 112 17.94 -28.47 3.91
N GLY A 113 18.09 -27.23 3.44
CA GLY A 113 17.08 -26.19 3.56
C GLY A 113 15.81 -26.55 2.80
N TRP A 114 14.66 -26.01 3.22
CA TRP A 114 13.36 -26.30 2.59
C TRP A 114 13.35 -26.02 1.08
N ALA A 115 14.10 -25.02 0.63
CA ALA A 115 14.28 -24.66 -0.78
C ALA A 115 15.08 -25.72 -1.58
N GLU A 116 16.10 -26.34 -0.97
CA GLU A 116 16.91 -27.37 -1.63
C GLU A 116 16.12 -28.69 -1.79
N LYS A 117 15.22 -29.02 -0.85
CA LYS A 117 14.31 -30.18 -0.99
C LYS A 117 13.39 -30.08 -2.20
N ILE A 118 12.95 -28.87 -2.56
CA ILE A 118 12.05 -28.65 -3.71
C ILE A 118 12.79 -28.90 -5.03
N ILE A 119 14.05 -28.48 -5.11
CA ILE A 119 14.89 -28.64 -6.32
C ILE A 119 15.30 -30.10 -6.52
N ILE A 120 15.57 -30.83 -5.44
CA ILE A 120 15.92 -32.27 -5.52
C ILE A 120 14.71 -33.09 -5.99
N ASN A 121 13.50 -32.77 -5.50
CA ASN A 121 12.28 -33.49 -5.89
C ASN A 121 11.82 -33.19 -7.32
N SER A 122 12.14 -32.02 -7.90
CA SER A 122 11.81 -31.73 -9.30
C SER A 122 12.76 -32.42 -10.29
N LYS A 123 14.02 -32.66 -9.91
CA LYS A 123 14.98 -33.42 -10.73
C LYS A 123 14.67 -34.92 -10.82
N LYS A 124 14.18 -35.53 -9.74
CA LYS A 124 13.82 -36.96 -9.73
C LYS A 124 12.56 -37.33 -10.52
N LYS A 125 11.81 -36.35 -11.04
CA LYS A 125 10.52 -36.59 -11.72
C LYS A 125 10.64 -36.65 -13.25
N ASN A 126 11.83 -36.40 -13.79
CA ASN A 126 12.13 -36.39 -15.23
C ASN A 126 13.20 -37.43 -15.63
N GLU A 127 13.52 -38.37 -14.75
CA GLU A 127 14.19 -39.65 -15.07
C GLU A 127 13.16 -40.78 -14.99
#